data_AF-A0A2K8KSG7-F1
#
_entry.id   AF-A0A2K8KSG7-F1
#
_cell.length_a   1.000
_cell.length_b   1.000
_cell.length_c   1.000
_cell.angle_alpha   90.00
_cell.angle_beta   90.00
_cell.angle_gamma   90.00
#
_symmetry.space_group_name_H-M   'P 1'
#
loop_
_entity.id
_entity.type
_entity.pdbx_description
1 polymer ?
#
loop_
_entity_poly.entity_id
_entity_poly.type
_entity_poly.pdbx_seq_one_letter_code
_entity_poly.pdbx_strand_id
1 'polypeptide(L)'
;MIEPAVVIAILEPLQIYVAAVFIPLVCWYFAYGLSLLGRWCALCSGYAVQIGLFFLLDDVGLPTNLLILIASAAAYFWIATALLHIPGMARKTPSPVKPAEP
;
A
#
# COMPACT_ATOMS: atom_id res chain seq x y z
N MET A 1 32.88 -2.37 17.98
CA MET A 1 32.45 -1.66 16.76
C MET A 1 31.55 -2.62 16.00
N ILE A 2 30.31 -2.24 15.69
CA ILE A 2 29.42 -3.11 14.91
C ILE A 2 29.85 -3.02 13.45
N GLU A 3 30.18 -4.15 12.83
CA GLU A 3 30.54 -4.18 11.43
C GLU A 3 29.34 -3.82 10.55
N PRO A 4 29.49 -2.90 9.59
CA PRO A 4 28.39 -2.47 8.72
C PRO A 4 27.77 -3.62 7.92
N ALA A 5 28.55 -4.67 7.61
CA ALA A 5 28.07 -5.88 6.95
C ALA A 5 27.00 -6.63 7.78
N VAL A 6 27.15 -6.68 9.11
CA VAL A 6 26.18 -7.32 10.01
C VAL A 6 24.88 -6.53 10.07
N VAL A 7 24.95 -5.20 10.04
CA VAL A 7 23.78 -4.33 10.04
C VAL A 7 22.98 -4.47 8.74
N ILE A 8 23.68 -4.54 7.59
CA ILE A 8 23.04 -4.74 6.28
C ILE A 8 22.33 -6.10 6.21
N ALA A 9 22.98 -7.17 6.69
CA ALA A 9 22.39 -8.51 6.70
C ALA A 9 21.10 -8.62 7.54
N ILE A 10 20.95 -7.79 8.58
CA ILE A 10 19.71 -7.72 9.39
C ILE A 10 18.66 -6.82 8.73
N LEU A 11 19.07 -5.76 8.05
CA LEU A 11 18.17 -4.80 7.39
C LEU A 11 17.43 -5.40 6.19
N GLU A 12 18.07 -6.29 5.42
CA GLU A 12 17.46 -6.93 4.25
C GLU A 12 16.18 -7.73 4.57
N PRO A 13 16.19 -8.71 5.50
CA PRO A 13 14.96 -9.42 5.85
C PRO A 13 13.93 -8.48 6.49
N LEU A 14 14.37 -7.48 7.26
CA LEU A 14 13.47 -6.50 7.86
C LEU A 14 12.72 -5.69 6.80
N GLN A 15 13.34 -5.33 5.68
CA GLN A 15 12.69 -4.63 4.58
C GLN A 15 11.56 -5.45 3.96
N ILE A 16 11.75 -6.77 3.82
CA ILE A 16 10.71 -7.68 3.32
C ILE A 16 9.52 -7.70 4.28
N TYR A 17 9.76 -7.81 5.59
CA TYR A 17 8.69 -7.76 6.59
C TYR A 17 7.96 -6.43 6.59
N VAL A 18 8.68 -5.32 6.52
CA VAL A 18 8.07 -3.97 6.44
C VAL A 18 7.22 -3.85 5.18
N ALA A 19 7.71 -4.32 4.03
CA ALA A 19 6.98 -4.31 2.77
C ALA A 19 5.72 -5.19 2.81
N ALA A 20 5.78 -6.33 3.50
CA ALA A 20 4.62 -7.20 3.70
C ALA A 20 3.57 -6.54 4.61
N VAL A 21 3.97 -5.88 5.71
CA VAL A 21 3.04 -5.22 6.64
C VAL A 21 2.49 -3.91 6.07
N PHE A 22 3.20 -3.29 5.14
CA PHE A 22 2.80 -2.02 4.53
C PHE A 22 1.46 -2.12 3.78
N ILE A 23 1.24 -3.17 2.98
CA ILE A 23 -0.02 -3.32 2.21
C ILE A 23 -1.25 -3.44 3.11
N PRO A 24 -1.28 -4.29 4.16
CA PRO A 24 -2.34 -4.30 5.15
C PRO A 24 -2.64 -2.94 5.76
N LEU A 25 -1.60 -2.17 6.13
CA LEU A 25 -1.78 -0.84 6.73
C LEU A 25 -2.44 0.15 5.76
N VAL A 26 -1.94 0.20 4.52
CA VAL A 26 -2.49 1.06 3.45
C VAL A 26 -3.93 0.65 3.14
N CYS A 27 -4.18 -0.65 2.98
CA CYS A 27 -5.52 -1.17 2.73
C CYS A 27 -6.47 -0.82 3.87
N TRP A 28 -6.07 -0.97 5.13
CA TRP A 28 -6.93 -0.64 6.27
C TRP A 28 -7.24 0.86 6.34
N TYR A 29 -6.27 1.72 6.01
CA TYR A 29 -6.45 3.16 5.98
C TYR A 29 -7.45 3.61 4.90
N PHE A 30 -7.31 3.12 3.67
CA PHE A 30 -8.17 3.54 2.57
C PHE A 30 -9.49 2.78 2.48
N ALA A 31 -9.53 1.49 2.86
CA ALA A 31 -10.69 0.62 2.76
C ALA A 31 -11.53 0.56 4.05
N TYR A 32 -11.29 1.43 5.04
CA TYR A 32 -12.03 1.41 6.31
C TYR A 32 -13.56 1.53 6.12
N GLY A 33 -14.02 2.26 5.10
CA GLY A 33 -15.45 2.39 4.78
C GLY A 33 -16.07 1.20 4.04
N LEU A 34 -15.27 0.22 3.58
CA LEU A 34 -15.74 -0.93 2.81
C LEU A 34 -16.17 -2.09 3.70
N SER A 35 -17.02 -2.95 3.12
CA SER A 35 -17.35 -4.26 3.70
C SER A 35 -16.10 -5.12 3.89
N LEU A 36 -16.18 -6.12 4.77
CA LEU A 36 -15.05 -7.02 5.04
C LEU A 36 -14.52 -7.66 3.74
N LEU A 37 -15.43 -8.10 2.86
CA LEU A 37 -15.06 -8.66 1.55
C LEU A 37 -14.33 -7.62 0.67
N GLY A 38 -14.80 -6.38 0.62
CA GLY A 38 -14.16 -5.31 -0.14
C GLY A 38 -12.74 -4.99 0.35
N ARG A 39 -12.51 -5.05 1.67
CA ARG A 39 -11.18 -4.91 2.26
C ARG A 39 -10.26 -6.06 1.84
N TRP A 40 -10.75 -7.30 1.85
CA TRP A 40 -9.98 -8.44 1.37
C TRP A 40 -9.66 -8.34 -0.13
N CYS A 41 -10.61 -7.92 -0.97
CA CYS A 41 -10.35 -7.69 -2.39
C CYS A 41 -9.29 -6.61 -2.62
N ALA A 42 -9.37 -5.49 -1.89
CA ALA A 42 -8.37 -4.42 -1.97
C ALA A 42 -6.98 -4.92 -1.53
N LEU A 43 -6.90 -5.64 -0.42
CA LEU A 43 -5.68 -6.25 0.10
C LEU A 43 -5.04 -7.19 -0.92
N CYS A 44 -5.82 -8.14 -1.46
CA CYS A 44 -5.33 -9.09 -2.47
C CYS A 44 -4.87 -8.37 -3.74
N SER A 45 -5.59 -7.34 -4.19
CA SER A 45 -5.20 -6.56 -5.37
C SER A 45 -3.89 -5.79 -5.15
N GLY A 46 -3.68 -5.25 -3.94
CA GLY A 46 -2.44 -4.58 -3.56
C GLY A 46 -1.24 -5.51 -3.59
N TYR A 47 -1.37 -6.70 -2.99
CA TYR A 47 -0.33 -7.72 -3.04
C TYR A 47 -0.07 -8.23 -4.47
N ALA A 48 -1.11 -8.40 -5.28
CA ALA A 48 -0.95 -8.80 -6.67
C ALA A 48 -0.09 -7.80 -7.45
N VAL A 49 -0.31 -6.49 -7.24
CA VAL A 49 0.51 -5.44 -7.86
C VAL A 49 1.93 -5.42 -7.29
N GLN A 50 2.10 -5.52 -5.98
CA GLN A 50 3.42 -5.52 -5.34
C GLN A 50 4.27 -6.70 -5.84
N ILE A 51 3.73 -7.92 -5.74
CA ILE A 51 4.42 -9.15 -6.12
C ILE A 51 4.62 -9.20 -7.64
N GLY A 52 3.60 -8.84 -8.42
CA GLY A 52 3.68 -8.83 -9.88
C GLY A 52 4.72 -7.86 -10.40
N LEU A 53 4.79 -6.64 -9.85
CA LEU A 53 5.81 -5.66 -10.24
C LEU A 53 7.20 -6.05 -9.76
N PHE A 54 7.30 -6.66 -8.57
CA PHE A 54 8.57 -7.21 -8.09
C PHE A 54 9.14 -8.23 -9.07
N PHE A 55 8.35 -9.24 -9.47
CA PHE A 55 8.78 -10.24 -10.44
C PHE A 55 9.05 -9.65 -11.83
N LEU A 56 8.28 -8.67 -12.27
CA LEU A 56 8.50 -8.02 -13.56
C LEU A 56 9.84 -7.27 -13.63
N LEU A 57 10.30 -6.73 -12.50
CA LEU A 57 11.52 -5.94 -12.40
C LEU A 57 12.73 -6.74 -11.90
N ASP A 58 12.54 -7.96 -11.40
CA ASP A 58 13.61 -8.83 -10.90
C ASP A 58 14.66 -9.12 -11.98
N ASP A 59 14.22 -9.32 -13.23
CA ASP A 59 15.10 -9.59 -14.38
C ASP A 59 15.93 -8.37 -14.84
N VAL A 60 15.68 -7.17 -14.30
CA VAL A 60 16.36 -5.92 -14.70
C VAL A 60 17.71 -5.75 -13.98
N GLY A 61 18.02 -6.61 -13.00
CA GLY A 61 19.28 -6.55 -12.24
C GLY A 61 19.36 -5.37 -11.27
N LEU A 62 18.21 -4.82 -10.87
CA LEU A 62 18.13 -3.81 -9.83
C LEU A 62 18.37 -4.43 -8.44
N PRO A 63 18.91 -3.68 -7.47
CA PRO A 63 19.11 -4.21 -6.14
C PRO A 63 17.76 -4.43 -5.44
N THR A 64 17.63 -5.52 -4.68
CA THR A 64 16.38 -6.01 -4.08
C THR A 64 15.66 -4.97 -3.22
N ASN A 65 16.41 -4.17 -2.47
CA ASN A 65 15.87 -3.07 -1.67
C ASN A 65 15.15 -2.00 -2.52
N LEU A 66 15.69 -1.68 -3.70
CA LEU A 66 15.06 -0.76 -4.65
C LEU A 66 13.83 -1.38 -5.30
N LEU A 67 13.89 -2.67 -5.65
CA LEU A 67 12.75 -3.43 -6.17
C LEU A 67 11.59 -3.44 -5.19
N ILE A 68 11.86 -3.77 -3.92
CA ILE A 68 10.88 -3.76 -2.84
C ILE A 68 10.25 -2.37 -2.70
N LEU A 69 11.06 -1.30 -2.75
CA LEU A 69 10.58 0.07 -2.64
C LEU A 69 9.63 0.43 -3.79
N ILE A 70 10.04 0.17 -5.04
CA ILE A 70 9.24 0.47 -6.24
C ILE A 70 7.94 -0.33 -6.23
N ALA A 71 8.02 -1.64 -5.95
CA ALA A 71 6.86 -2.52 -5.84
C ALA A 71 5.86 -2.04 -4.78
N SER A 72 6.37 -1.65 -3.60
CA SER A 72 5.53 -1.17 -2.49
C SER A 72 4.87 0.17 -2.82
N ALA A 73 5.61 1.09 -3.45
CA ALA A 73 5.08 2.38 -3.90
C ALA A 73 3.99 2.22 -4.97
N ALA A 74 4.18 1.31 -5.93
CA ALA A 74 3.19 1.01 -6.96
C ALA A 74 1.91 0.40 -6.37
N ALA A 75 2.05 -0.53 -5.42
CA ALA A 75 0.90 -1.11 -4.72
C ALA A 75 0.14 -0.07 -3.89
N TYR A 76 0.84 0.85 -3.23
CA TYR A 76 0.21 2.00 -2.56
C TYR A 76 -0.61 2.85 -3.54
N PHE A 77 0.01 3.23 -4.67
CA PHE A 77 -0.65 4.06 -5.67
C PHE A 77 -1.87 3.34 -6.27
N TRP A 78 -1.76 2.04 -6.51
CA TRP A 78 -2.86 1.20 -6.96
C TRP A 78 -4.03 1.21 -5.97
N ILE A 79 -3.78 0.92 -4.69
CA ILE A 79 -4.84 0.90 -3.66
C ILE A 79 -5.49 2.28 -3.53
N ALA A 80 -4.67 3.34 -3.44
CA ALA A 80 -5.16 4.70 -3.29
C ALA A 80 -6.05 5.11 -4.47
N THR A 81 -5.61 4.85 -5.70
CA THR A 81 -6.39 5.20 -6.90
C THR A 81 -7.61 4.30 -7.07
N ALA A 82 -7.47 2.98 -6.95
CA ALA A 82 -8.58 2.03 -7.12
C ALA A 82 -9.74 2.34 -6.15
N LEU A 83 -9.43 2.67 -4.89
CA LEU A 83 -10.44 2.95 -3.87
C LEU A 83 -11.08 4.34 -4.02
N LEU A 84 -10.35 5.34 -4.54
CA LEU A 84 -10.92 6.65 -4.87
C LEU A 84 -11.94 6.59 -6.01
N HIS A 85 -11.82 5.62 -6.91
CA HIS A 85 -12.74 5.44 -8.04
C HIS A 85 -13.99 4.62 -7.67
N ILE A 86 -14.09 4.10 -6.44
CA ILE A 86 -15.30 3.40 -5.99
C ILE A 86 -16.42 4.42 -5.71
N PRO A 87 -17.56 4.37 -6.43
CA PRO A 87 -18.68 5.26 -6.19
C PRO A 87 -19.19 5.10 -4.73
N GLY A 88 -19.27 6.21 -4.00
CA GLY A 88 -19.71 6.23 -2.60
C GLY A 88 -18.59 6.25 -1.54
N MET A 89 -17.32 6.05 -1.94
CA MET A 89 -16.14 6.25 -1.10
C MET A 89 -15.53 7.65 -1.22
N ALA A 90 -15.96 8.44 -2.22
CA ALA A 90 -15.67 9.87 -2.27
C ALA A 90 -16.08 10.48 -0.92
N ARG A 91 -15.09 10.95 -0.15
CA ARG A 91 -15.30 11.55 1.18
C ARG A 91 -16.53 12.41 1.10
N LYS A 92 -17.58 12.06 1.86
CA LYS A 92 -18.71 12.97 2.08
C LYS A 92 -18.10 14.23 2.66
N THR A 93 -17.87 15.23 1.82
CA THR A 93 -17.57 16.58 2.26
C THR A 93 -18.71 16.93 3.20
N PRO A 94 -18.44 17.35 4.45
CA PRO A 94 -19.49 17.74 5.36
C PRO A 94 -20.34 18.77 4.62
N SER A 95 -21.62 18.43 4.41
CA SER A 95 -22.55 19.31 3.73
C SER A 95 -22.56 20.61 4.51
N PRO A 96 -22.39 21.78 3.86
CA PRO A 96 -22.44 23.05 4.58
C PRO A 96 -23.77 23.10 5.32
N VAL A 97 -23.69 23.24 6.64
CA VAL A 97 -24.86 23.37 7.52
C VAL A 97 -25.65 24.54 6.97
N LYS A 98 -26.85 24.26 6.43
CA LYS A 98 -27.76 25.29 5.97
C LYS A 98 -28.05 26.19 7.18
N PRO A 99 -27.81 27.51 7.12
CA PRO A 99 -28.20 28.39 8.21
C PRO A 99 -29.72 28.27 8.40
N ALA A 100 -30.15 28.10 9.64
CA ALA A 100 -31.56 28.06 9.99
C ALA A 100 -32.20 29.39 9.54
N GLU A 101 -33.22 29.30 8.68
CA GLU A 101 -34.01 30.47 8.30
C GLU A 101 -34.77 30.99 9.54
N PRO A 102 -34.76 32.32 9.80
CA PRO A 102 -35.42 32.94 10.94
C PRO A 102 -36.95 32.96 10.84
#